data_AF-F2UTN5-F1
#
_entry.id   AF-F2UTN5-F1
#
_cell.length_a   1.000
_cell.length_b   1.000
_cell.length_c   1.000
_cell.angle_alpha   90.00
_cell.angle_beta   90.00
_cell.angle_gamma   90.00
#
_symmetry.space_group_name_H-M   'P 1'
#
loop_
_entity.id
_entity.type
_entity.pdbx_description
1 polymer ?
#
loop_
_entity_poly.entity_id
_entity_poly.type
_entity_poly.pdbx_seq_one_letter_code
_entity_poly.pdbx_strand_id
1 'polypeptide(L)' 'MFQEERAQQAMQDPEIQAIMADPVMQQILQQMSQDPKALAEHMKNPAIAEKITKLAQSGILSFR' A
#
# COMPACT_ATOMS: atom_id res chain seq x y z
N MET A 1 -14.86 6.47 -13.47
CA MET A 1 -14.49 7.91 -13.58
C MET A 1 -13.57 8.34 -12.43
N PHE A 2 -14.05 8.74 -11.23
CA PHE A 2 -13.15 9.25 -10.15
C PHE A 2 -12.07 8.28 -9.62
N GLN A 3 -12.27 6.96 -9.70
CA GLN A 3 -11.29 5.99 -9.19
C GLN A 3 -10.18 5.70 -10.20
N GLU A 4 -10.51 5.66 -11.49
CA GLU A 4 -9.54 5.39 -12.56
C GLU A 4 -8.55 6.55 -12.72
N GLU A 5 -9.04 7.80 -12.65
CA GLU A 5 -8.19 8.99 -12.70
C GLU A 5 -7.22 9.05 -11.52
N ARG A 6 -7.68 8.67 -10.32
CA ARG A 6 -6.82 8.62 -9.12
C ARG A 6 -5.77 7.52 -9.20
N ALA A 7 -6.13 6.35 -9.70
CA ALA A 7 -5.19 5.26 -9.91
C ALA A 7 -4.10 5.67 -10.92
N GLN A 8 -4.49 6.32 -12.02
CA GLN A 8 -3.55 6.85 -13.02
C GLN A 8 -2.64 7.93 -12.44
N GLN A 9 -3.18 8.88 -11.67
CA GLN A 9 -2.37 9.91 -11.02
C GLN A 9 -1.43 9.33 -9.96
N ALA A 10 -1.88 8.33 -9.21
CA ALA A 10 -1.04 7.68 -8.24
C ALA A 10 0.07 6.83 -8.87
N MET A 11 -0.17 6.22 -10.03
CA MET A 11 0.91 5.60 -10.81
C MET A 11 1.98 6.61 -11.25
N GLN A 12 1.64 7.90 -11.34
CA GLN A 12 2.60 8.98 -11.62
C GLN A 12 3.29 9.53 -10.37
N ASP A 13 2.83 9.14 -9.17
CA ASP A 13 3.42 9.59 -7.92
C ASP A 13 4.72 8.80 -7.62
N PRO A 14 5.87 9.48 -7.51
CA PRO A 14 7.15 8.82 -7.23
C PRO A 14 7.16 8.09 -5.88
N GLU A 15 6.40 8.55 -4.89
CA GLU A 15 6.27 7.86 -3.62
C GLU A 15 5.51 6.54 -3.77
N ILE A 16 4.40 6.53 -4.52
CA ILE A 16 3.64 5.31 -4.80
C ILE A 16 4.52 4.29 -5.53
N GLN A 17 5.27 4.73 -6.55
CA GLN A 17 6.20 3.87 -7.27
C GLN A 17 7.28 3.32 -6.33
N ALA A 18 7.84 4.15 -5.45
CA ALA A 18 8.82 3.71 -4.46
C ALA A 18 8.24 2.69 -3.48
N ILE A 19 6.97 2.84 -3.08
CA ILE A 19 6.29 1.91 -2.20
C ILE A 19 6.00 0.58 -2.91
N MET A 20 5.57 0.62 -4.17
CA MET A 20 5.35 -0.59 -4.97
C MET A 20 6.66 -1.35 -5.22
N ALA A 21 7.78 -0.63 -5.32
CA ALA A 21 9.12 -1.20 -5.43
C ALA A 21 9.71 -1.62 -4.08
N ASP A 22 9.05 -1.33 -2.96
CA ASP A 22 9.57 -1.60 -1.62
C ASP A 22 9.47 -3.11 -1.30
N PRO A 23 10.60 -3.79 -1.05
CA PRO A 23 10.60 -5.21 -0.69
C PRO A 23 9.87 -5.48 0.62
N VAL A 24 9.86 -4.53 1.56
CA VAL A 24 9.13 -4.65 2.84
C VAL A 24 7.64 -4.67 2.58
N MET A 25 7.13 -3.84 1.66
CA MET A 25 5.70 -3.83 1.33
C MET A 25 5.28 -5.16 0.68
N GLN A 26 6.11 -5.70 -0.21
CA GLN A 26 5.87 -7.02 -0.80
C GLN A 26 5.83 -8.12 0.26
N GLN A 27 6.73 -8.07 1.25
CA GLN A 27 6.71 -9.01 2.38
C GLN A 27 5.47 -8.84 3.24
N ILE A 28 5.03 -7.61 3.53
CA ILE A 28 3.82 -7.35 4.31
C ILE A 28 2.59 -7.93 3.62
N LEU A 29 2.45 -7.75 2.31
CA LEU A 29 1.32 -8.31 1.54
C LEU A 29 1.31 -9.85 1.55
N GLN A 30 2.49 -10.48 1.45
CA GLN A 30 2.64 -11.93 1.59
C GLN A 30 2.30 -12.40 3.01
N GLN A 31 2.77 -11.68 4.03
CA GLN A 31 2.50 -12.00 5.43
C GLN A 31 1.04 -11.79 5.78
N MET A 32 0.38 -10.74 5.28
CA MET A 32 -1.04 -10.48 5.49
C MET A 32 -1.93 -11.62 4.95
N SER A 33 -1.49 -12.28 3.87
CA SER A 33 -2.17 -13.46 3.32
C SER A 33 -2.03 -14.71 4.21
N GLN A 34 -0.98 -14.78 5.03
CA GLN A 34 -0.72 -15.90 5.96
C GLN A 34 -1.27 -15.62 7.36
N ASP A 35 -1.08 -14.40 7.85
CA ASP A 35 -1.55 -13.89 9.13
C ASP A 35 -2.03 -12.44 9.00
N PRO A 36 -3.35 -12.19 9.03
CA PRO A 36 -3.89 -10.83 9.00
C PRO A 36 -3.47 -9.98 10.21
N LYS A 37 -2.98 -10.59 11.32
CA LYS A 37 -2.45 -9.85 12.47
C LYS A 37 -1.09 -9.23 12.20
N ALA A 38 -0.28 -9.82 11.32
CA ALA A 38 1.04 -9.28 10.96
C ALA A 38 0.91 -7.86 10.37
N LEU A 39 -0.13 -7.63 9.55
CA LEU A 39 -0.45 -6.30 9.03
C LEU A 39 -0.63 -5.29 10.16
N ALA A 40 -1.42 -5.63 11.18
CA ALA A 40 -1.68 -4.74 12.31
C ALA A 40 -0.40 -4.39 13.09
N GLU A 41 0.56 -5.31 13.18
CA GLU A 41 1.87 -5.03 13.76
C GLU A 41 2.71 -4.09 12.90
N HIS A 42 2.72 -4.32 11.58
CA HIS A 42 3.42 -3.45 10.64
C HIS A 42 2.83 -2.04 10.59
N MET A 43 1.52 -1.90 10.75
CA MET A 43 0.87 -0.59 10.87
C MET A 43 1.25 0.17 12.15
N LYS A 44 1.86 -0.48 13.16
CA LYS A 44 2.46 0.24 14.31
C LYS A 44 3.65 1.09 13.87
N ASN A 45 4.30 0.75 12.76
CA ASN A 45 5.36 1.55 12.19
C ASN A 45 4.74 2.71 11.37
N PRO A 46 4.96 3.98 11.77
CA PRO A 46 4.35 5.12 11.09
C PRO A 46 4.76 5.21 9.62
N ALA A 47 6.00 4.82 9.28
CA ALA A 47 6.45 4.81 7.90
C ALA A 47 5.68 3.79 7.05
N ILE A 48 5.37 2.62 7.59
CA ILE A 48 4.57 1.62 6.86
C ILE A 48 3.10 2.02 6.79
N ALA A 49 2.56 2.55 7.88
CA ALA A 49 1.18 3.03 7.94
C ALA A 49 0.92 4.13 6.89
N GLU A 50 1.84 5.08 6.73
CA GLU A 50 1.77 6.09 5.66
C GLU A 50 1.75 5.44 4.28
N LYS A 51 2.67 4.50 4.02
CA LYS A 51 2.77 3.84 2.72
C LYS A 51 1.49 3.09 2.35
N ILE A 52 0.95 2.31 3.28
CA ILE A 52 -0.32 1.58 3.09
C ILE A 52 -1.47 2.56 2.87
N THR A 53 -1.51 3.64 3.63
CA THR A 53 -2.54 4.67 3.50
C THR A 53 -2.47 5.34 2.13
N LYS A 54 -1.27 5.69 1.65
CA LYS A 54 -1.07 6.25 0.30
C LYS A 54 -1.51 5.28 -0.80
N LEU A 55 -1.14 4.01 -0.68
CA LEU A 55 -1.59 2.99 -1.63
C LEU A 55 -3.12 2.75 -1.58
N ALA A 56 -3.75 2.81 -0.41
CA ALA A 56 -5.20 2.71 -0.28
C ALA A 56 -5.92 3.94 -0.87
N GLN A 57 -5.42 5.15 -0.58
CA GLN A 57 -5.97 6.41 -1.10
C GLN A 57 -5.82 6.51 -2.63
N SER A 58 -4.75 5.94 -3.18
CA SER A 58 -4.55 5.85 -4.63
C SER A 58 -5.52 4.93 -5.36
N GLY A 59 -6.24 4.06 -4.62
CA GLY A 59 -7.06 3.01 -5.23
C GLY A 59 -6.26 1.86 -5.83
N ILE A 60 -4.92 1.85 -5.71
CA ILE A 60 -4.06 0.75 -6.17
C ILE A 60 -4.14 -0.42 -5.18
N LEU A 61 -4.18 -0.13 -3.87
CA LEU A 61 -4.43 -1.15 -2.85
C LEU A 61 -5.93 -1.27 -2.63
N SER A 62 -6.51 -2.37 -3.10
CA SER A 62 -7.86 -2.78 -2.72
C SER A 62 -7.75 -3.89 -1.67
N PHE A 63 -8.08 -3.58 -0.42
CA PHE A 63 -8.46 -4.59 0.56
C PHE A 63 -9.82 -5.14 0.10
N ARG A 64 -9.83 -6.34 -0.49
CA ARG A 64 -11.06 -7.00 -0.92
C ARG A 64 -11.54 -7.99 0.14
#